data_AF-A0A822XUX4-F1
#
_entry.id   AF-A0A822XUX4-F1
#
_cell.length_a   1.000
_cell.length_b   1.000
_cell.length_c   1.000
_cell.angle_alpha   90.00
_cell.angle_beta   90.00
_cell.angle_gamma   90.00
#
_symmetry.space_group_name_H-M   'P 1'
#
loop_
_entity.id
_entity.type
_entity.pdbx_description
1 polymer ?
#
loop_
_entity_poly.entity_id
_entity_poly.type
_entity_poly.pdbx_seq_one_letter_code
_entity_poly.pdbx_strand_id
1 'polypeptide(L)'
;MLAELSKGDGVSTFEFIGSGVVAALLNYFSCGTFSKERISETNLPRSRQQALKRFKSFISVALPAGVNEGNETPMTVLVQKLQNSLSSLERFPVVPSHSSRSSSGSAHLSSGLSALTQPFKLRLCRAQGDKSLRDYSSNIVLIDPLASLAAVEEFLWP
;
A
#
# COMPACT_ATOMS: atom_id res chain seq x y z
N MET A 1 -11.89 12.09 14.27
CA MET A 1 -11.56 10.82 13.60
C MET A 1 -10.25 10.25 14.14
N LEU A 2 -9.08 10.81 13.84
CA LEU A 2 -7.79 10.31 14.37
C LEU A 2 -7.69 10.32 15.91
N ALA A 3 -8.17 11.39 16.55
CA ALA A 3 -8.18 11.47 18.00
C ALA A 3 -9.07 10.39 18.68
N GLU A 4 -10.08 9.87 17.98
CA GLU A 4 -10.93 8.77 18.49
C GLU A 4 -10.21 7.43 18.46
N LEU A 5 -9.22 7.26 17.56
CA LEU A 5 -8.41 6.04 17.52
C LEU A 5 -7.51 5.91 18.75
N SER A 6 -7.09 7.04 19.32
CA SER A 6 -6.16 7.12 20.45
C SER A 6 -6.83 7.17 21.84
N LYS A 7 -8.16 7.06 21.93
CA LYS A 7 -8.87 7.14 23.22
C LYS A 7 -9.07 5.75 23.85
N GLY A 8 -8.64 5.57 25.10
CA GLY A 8 -9.10 4.49 26.01
C GLY A 8 -9.07 3.08 25.40
N ASP A 9 -10.18 2.35 25.52
CA ASP A 9 -10.39 1.02 24.91
C ASP A 9 -10.25 1.00 23.37
N GLY A 10 -10.15 2.19 22.75
CA GLY A 10 -9.90 2.38 21.34
C GLY A 10 -11.04 1.84 20.47
N VAL A 11 -10.78 1.81 19.16
CA VAL A 11 -11.66 1.16 18.18
C VAL A 11 -11.14 -0.24 17.95
N SER A 12 -11.94 -1.30 18.12
CA SER A 12 -11.52 -2.67 17.82
C SER A 12 -11.14 -2.83 16.33
N THR A 13 -10.37 -3.86 15.98
CA THR A 13 -10.04 -4.11 14.56
C THR A 13 -11.30 -4.30 13.71
N PHE A 14 -12.33 -4.97 14.25
CA PHE A 14 -13.61 -5.18 13.58
C PHE A 14 -14.34 -3.86 13.32
N GLU A 15 -14.47 -2.99 14.33
CA GLU A 15 -15.09 -1.68 14.18
C GLU A 15 -14.28 -0.78 13.26
N PHE A 16 -12.95 -0.85 13.32
CA PHE A 16 -12.06 -0.10 12.45
C PHE A 16 -12.29 -0.48 10.98
N ILE A 17 -12.35 -1.77 10.66
CA ILE A 17 -12.68 -2.28 9.33
C ILE A 17 -14.08 -1.83 8.90
N GLY A 18 -15.08 -1.98 9.78
CA GLY A 18 -16.48 -1.63 9.51
C GLY A 18 -16.76 -0.11 9.43
N SER A 19 -15.89 0.74 9.97
CA SER A 19 -16.11 2.18 10.07
C SER A 19 -16.06 2.94 8.73
N GLY A 20 -15.55 2.32 7.67
CA GLY A 20 -15.29 3.01 6.40
C GLY A 20 -14.15 4.03 6.46
N VAL A 21 -13.34 4.04 7.53
CA VAL A 21 -12.22 4.98 7.72
C VAL A 21 -11.24 4.97 6.54
N VAL A 22 -10.96 3.81 5.96
CA VAL A 22 -10.06 3.67 4.81
C VAL A 22 -10.60 4.44 3.59
N ALA A 23 -11.88 4.23 3.26
CA ALA A 23 -12.53 4.93 2.16
C ALA A 23 -12.61 6.45 2.41
N ALA A 24 -12.89 6.85 3.65
CA ALA A 24 -12.93 8.26 4.05
C ALA A 24 -11.55 8.93 3.92
N LEU A 25 -10.48 8.27 4.36
CA LEU A 25 -9.11 8.77 4.23
C LEU A 25 -8.68 8.88 2.77
N LEU A 26 -8.94 7.83 1.97
CA LEU A 26 -8.63 7.84 0.54
C LEU A 26 -9.38 8.95 -0.20
N ASN A 27 -10.66 9.16 0.12
CA ASN A 27 -11.44 10.26 -0.41
C ASN A 27 -10.92 11.64 0.05
N TYR A 28 -10.48 11.75 1.30
CA TYR A 28 -9.91 12.98 1.85
C TYR A 28 -8.61 13.35 1.13
N PHE A 29 -7.66 12.42 1.01
CA PHE A 29 -6.38 12.66 0.35
C PHE A 29 -6.51 12.85 -1.16
N SER A 30 -7.45 12.16 -1.80
CA SER A 30 -7.76 12.31 -3.23
C SER A 30 -8.64 13.53 -3.54
N CYS A 31 -8.88 14.43 -2.58
CA CYS A 31 -9.73 15.62 -2.80
C CYS A 31 -11.13 15.31 -3.38
N GLY A 32 -11.72 14.16 -3.03
CA GLY A 32 -13.02 13.76 -3.56
C GLY A 32 -12.99 12.95 -4.86
N THR A 33 -11.80 12.62 -5.40
CA THR A 33 -11.67 11.97 -6.72
C THR A 33 -11.34 10.49 -6.66
N PHE A 34 -11.27 9.87 -5.47
CA PHE A 34 -10.84 8.48 -5.29
C PHE A 34 -11.66 7.45 -6.10
N SER A 35 -12.91 7.76 -6.43
CA SER A 35 -13.80 6.89 -7.20
C SER A 35 -14.21 7.47 -8.57
N LYS A 36 -13.58 8.58 -9.00
CA LYS A 36 -13.88 9.21 -10.29
C LYS A 36 -12.83 8.83 -11.32
N GLU A 37 -13.28 8.13 -12.36
CA GLU A 37 -12.46 7.55 -13.42
C GLU A 37 -11.72 8.60 -14.29
N ARG A 38 -12.10 9.88 -14.24
CA ARG A 38 -11.38 10.97 -14.92
C ARG A 38 -11.32 12.25 -14.10
N ILE A 39 -10.10 12.74 -13.88
CA ILE A 39 -9.83 14.09 -13.38
C ILE A 39 -9.79 15.01 -14.60
N SER A 40 -10.61 16.05 -14.64
CA SER A 40 -10.52 17.08 -15.69
C SER A 40 -9.16 17.79 -15.57
N GLU A 41 -8.30 17.69 -16.60
CA GLU A 41 -6.93 18.22 -16.61
C GLU A 41 -6.84 19.73 -16.35
N THR A 42 -7.93 20.46 -16.60
CA THR A 42 -8.04 21.92 -16.44
C THR A 42 -7.94 22.43 -15.00
N ASN A 43 -8.03 21.56 -13.97
CA ASN A 43 -8.01 21.96 -12.55
C ASN A 43 -6.79 21.45 -11.76
N LEU A 44 -5.78 20.88 -12.44
CA LEU A 44 -4.66 20.18 -11.80
C LEU A 44 -3.83 21.02 -10.81
N PRO A 45 -3.52 22.30 -11.07
CA PRO A 45 -2.76 23.13 -10.12
C PRO A 45 -3.55 23.43 -8.83
N ARG A 46 -4.86 23.70 -8.96
CA ARG A 46 -5.74 23.98 -7.83
C ARG A 46 -5.98 22.73 -6.98
N SER A 47 -6.17 21.57 -7.62
CA SER A 47 -6.31 20.30 -6.90
C SER A 47 -5.03 19.93 -6.15
N ARG A 48 -3.85 20.19 -6.72
CA ARG A 48 -2.56 20.02 -6.03
C ARG A 48 -2.45 20.89 -4.79
N GLN A 49 -2.80 22.18 -4.87
CA GLN A 49 -2.78 23.09 -3.72
C GLN A 49 -3.74 22.63 -2.62
N GLN A 50 -4.93 22.17 -3.00
CA GLN A 50 -5.91 21.65 -2.05
C GLN A 50 -5.42 20.35 -1.37
N ALA A 51 -4.81 19.44 -2.12
CA ALA A 51 -4.23 18.21 -1.59
C ALA A 51 -3.11 18.54 -0.57
N LEU A 52 -2.22 19.47 -0.90
CA LEU A 52 -1.17 19.92 0.02
C LEU A 52 -1.74 20.54 1.31
N LYS A 53 -2.80 21.35 1.20
CA LYS A 53 -3.47 21.93 2.38
C LYS A 53 -4.04 20.82 3.27
N ARG A 54 -4.75 19.86 2.68
CA ARG A 54 -5.34 18.72 3.40
C ARG A 54 -4.27 17.85 4.06
N PHE A 55 -3.16 17.62 3.38
CA PHE A 55 -2.04 16.84 3.89
C PHE A 55 -1.39 17.52 5.10
N LYS A 56 -1.13 18.83 5.02
CA LYS A 56 -0.62 19.61 6.16
C LYS A 56 -1.56 19.56 7.36
N SER A 57 -2.87 19.75 7.14
CA SER A 57 -3.88 19.65 8.19
C SER A 57 -3.97 18.24 8.80
N PHE A 58 -3.78 17.20 7.99
CA PHE A 58 -3.74 15.83 8.48
C PHE A 58 -2.52 15.61 9.38
N ILE A 59 -1.32 16.02 8.94
CA ILE A 59 -0.08 15.88 9.71
C ILE A 59 -0.20 16.57 11.07
N SER A 60 -0.74 17.79 11.13
CA SER A 60 -0.87 18.50 12.41
C SER A 60 -1.74 17.78 13.43
N VAL A 61 -2.67 16.94 12.97
CA VAL A 61 -3.56 16.15 13.85
C VAL A 61 -2.99 14.76 14.12
N ALA A 62 -2.36 14.13 13.13
CA ALA A 62 -1.82 12.78 13.23
C ALA A 62 -0.48 12.72 13.99
N LEU A 63 0.30 13.80 13.91
CA LEU A 63 1.64 13.95 14.50
C LEU A 63 1.70 15.26 15.30
N PRO A 64 0.98 15.37 16.42
CA PRO A 64 1.02 16.57 17.24
C PRO A 64 2.41 16.78 17.85
N ALA A 65 2.88 18.02 17.89
CA ALA A 65 4.12 18.37 18.57
C ALA A 65 3.91 18.27 20.10
N GLY A 66 4.80 17.56 20.80
CA GLY A 66 4.73 17.44 22.27
C GLY A 66 4.01 16.19 22.78
N VAL A 67 4.09 15.07 22.06
CA VAL A 67 3.64 13.78 22.61
C VAL A 67 4.56 13.39 23.76
N ASN A 68 3.99 13.35 24.97
CA ASN A 68 4.68 12.91 26.19
C ASN A 68 5.22 11.49 26.00
N GLU A 69 6.42 11.22 26.55
CA GLU A 69 7.00 9.87 26.61
C GLU A 69 5.97 8.89 27.22
N GLY A 70 5.39 8.04 26.38
CA GLY A 70 4.42 7.03 26.78
C GLY A 70 3.05 7.10 26.09
N ASN A 71 2.70 8.21 25.40
CA ASN A 71 1.45 8.25 24.61
C ASN A 71 1.74 7.92 23.14
N GLU A 72 1.03 6.97 22.54
CA GLU A 72 1.20 6.68 21.11
C GLU A 72 0.65 7.82 20.26
N THR A 73 1.39 8.22 19.23
CA THR A 73 0.88 9.21 18.28
C THR A 73 -0.36 8.65 17.56
N PRO A 74 -1.38 9.47 17.22
CA PRO A 74 -2.53 8.99 16.45
C PRO A 74 -2.14 8.33 15.12
N MET A 75 -1.02 8.76 14.52
CA MET A 75 -0.46 8.11 13.34
C MET A 75 0.03 6.69 13.62
N THR A 76 0.74 6.46 14.74
CA THR A 76 1.18 5.13 15.16
C THR A 76 -0.03 4.19 15.34
N VAL A 77 -1.05 4.66 16.05
CA VAL A 77 -2.28 3.87 16.26
C VAL A 77 -2.98 3.57 14.93
N LEU A 78 -3.07 4.54 14.02
CA LEU A 78 -3.65 4.33 12.69
C LEU A 78 -2.88 3.26 11.90
N VAL A 79 -1.55 3.32 11.89
CA VAL A 79 -0.70 2.33 11.22
C VAL A 79 -0.90 0.95 11.83
N GLN A 80 -0.91 0.85 13.16
CA GLN A 80 -1.13 -0.42 13.85
C GLN A 80 -2.51 -1.00 13.54
N LYS A 81 -3.57 -0.18 13.50
CA LYS A 81 -4.93 -0.64 13.15
C LYS A 81 -5.01 -1.10 11.70
N LEU A 82 -4.34 -0.41 10.77
CA LEU A 82 -4.25 -0.85 9.38
C LEU A 82 -3.51 -2.18 9.26
N GLN A 83 -2.38 -2.33 9.96
CA GLN A 83 -1.63 -3.59 10.00
C GLN A 83 -2.46 -4.73 10.59
N ASN A 84 -3.10 -4.52 11.74
CA ASN A 84 -3.97 -5.51 12.37
C ASN A 84 -5.15 -5.89 11.46
N SER A 85 -5.71 -4.91 10.74
CA SER A 85 -6.78 -5.15 9.77
C SER A 85 -6.28 -6.03 8.63
N LEU A 86 -5.11 -5.72 8.05
CA LEU A 86 -4.49 -6.52 7.00
C LEU A 86 -4.17 -7.95 7.48
N SER A 87 -3.63 -8.10 8.68
CA SER A 87 -3.34 -9.42 9.28
C SER A 87 -4.59 -10.22 9.61
N SER A 88 -5.73 -9.54 9.82
CA SER A 88 -7.04 -10.19 10.04
C SER A 88 -7.74 -10.58 8.74
N LEU A 89 -7.25 -10.11 7.58
CA LEU A 89 -7.79 -10.56 6.30
C LEU A 89 -7.31 -11.99 6.03
N GLU A 90 -8.25 -12.93 6.03
CA GLU A 90 -7.97 -14.33 5.62
C GLU A 90 -7.47 -14.43 4.17
N ARG A 91 -7.74 -13.41 3.34
CA ARG A 91 -7.43 -13.40 1.92
C ARG A 91 -6.94 -12.02 1.50
N PHE A 92 -5.66 -11.92 1.14
CA PHE A 92 -5.12 -10.76 0.45
C PHE A 92 -5.12 -11.06 -1.06
N PRO A 93 -6.06 -10.48 -1.84
CA PRO A 93 -6.12 -10.73 -3.27
C PRO A 93 -4.93 -10.05 -3.96
N VAL A 94 -3.90 -10.83 -4.29
CA VAL A 94 -2.86 -10.41 -5.21
C VAL A 94 -3.43 -10.47 -6.62
N VAL A 95 -3.60 -9.32 -7.27
CA VAL A 95 -3.97 -9.26 -8.69
C VAL A 95 -2.69 -9.19 -9.51
N PRO A 96 -2.23 -10.30 -10.12
CA PRO A 96 -1.11 -10.24 -11.04
C PRO A 96 -1.51 -9.44 -12.27
N SER A 97 -0.62 -8.55 -12.73
CA SER A 97 -0.82 -7.64 -13.87
C SER A 97 -1.19 -8.33 -15.19
N HIS A 98 -1.00 -9.65 -15.27
CA HIS A 98 -1.26 -10.49 -16.45
C HIS A 98 -2.34 -11.56 -16.24
N SER A 99 -3.16 -11.46 -15.19
CA SER A 99 -4.38 -12.27 -15.16
C SER A 99 -5.26 -11.83 -16.33
N SER A 100 -5.33 -12.69 -17.34
CA SER A 100 -6.29 -12.58 -18.44
C SER A 100 -7.63 -12.18 -17.86
N ARG A 101 -8.22 -11.10 -18.38
CA ARG A 101 -9.56 -10.61 -17.98
C ARG A 101 -10.61 -11.67 -18.31
N SER A 102 -10.72 -12.73 -17.51
CA SER A 102 -11.89 -13.58 -17.49
C SER A 102 -12.94 -12.88 -16.63
N SER A 103 -13.90 -12.28 -17.32
CA SER A 103 -15.12 -11.76 -16.74
C SER A 103 -15.79 -12.81 -15.84
N SER A 104 -16.46 -12.34 -14.79
CA SER A 104 -17.44 -13.07 -13.97
C SER A 104 -16.88 -13.92 -12.82
N GLY A 105 -16.92 -13.32 -11.62
CA GLY A 105 -17.59 -13.96 -10.48
C GLY A 105 -16.99 -15.25 -9.93
N SER A 106 -15.70 -15.27 -9.61
CA SER A 106 -15.14 -15.97 -8.43
C SER A 106 -13.62 -15.87 -8.50
N ALA A 107 -13.02 -14.98 -7.71
CA ALA A 107 -11.58 -15.00 -7.46
C ALA A 107 -11.28 -16.19 -6.54
N HIS A 108 -11.38 -17.41 -7.06
CA HIS A 108 -10.97 -18.60 -6.33
C HIS A 108 -9.47 -18.50 -6.01
N LEU A 109 -9.13 -18.77 -4.73
CA LEU A 109 -7.77 -18.87 -4.18
C LEU A 109 -6.79 -19.67 -5.05
N SER A 110 -7.31 -20.60 -5.86
CA SER A 110 -6.53 -21.42 -6.79
C SER A 110 -5.84 -20.62 -7.89
N SER A 111 -6.37 -19.47 -8.32
CA SER A 111 -5.74 -18.66 -9.37
C SER A 111 -4.50 -17.92 -8.87
N GLY A 112 -4.46 -17.55 -7.58
CA GLY A 112 -3.29 -16.92 -6.95
C GLY A 112 -2.23 -17.94 -6.54
N LEU A 113 -2.64 -19.09 -5.99
CA LEU A 113 -1.69 -20.13 -5.58
C LEU A 113 -1.05 -20.85 -6.77
N SER A 114 -1.77 -21.01 -7.88
CA SER A 114 -1.19 -21.53 -9.13
C SER A 114 -0.16 -20.58 -9.75
N ALA A 115 -0.18 -19.29 -9.41
CA ALA A 115 0.91 -18.38 -9.80
C ALA A 115 2.22 -18.68 -9.05
N LEU A 116 2.15 -19.33 -7.88
CA LEU A 116 3.33 -19.74 -7.12
C LEU A 116 3.99 -21.02 -7.67
N THR A 117 3.33 -21.75 -8.58
CA THR A 117 3.86 -23.00 -9.15
C THR A 117 4.74 -22.75 -10.38
N GLN A 118 4.80 -21.52 -10.88
CA GLN A 118 5.57 -21.13 -12.05
C GLN A 118 6.56 -20.02 -11.67
N PRO A 119 7.83 -20.10 -12.12
CA PRO A 119 8.80 -19.02 -11.94
C PRO A 119 8.32 -17.70 -12.52
N PHE A 120 8.55 -16.61 -11.80
CA PHE A 120 8.32 -15.26 -12.29
C PHE A 120 9.35 -14.89 -13.36
N LYS A 121 8.87 -14.46 -14.52
CA LYS A 121 9.71 -13.91 -15.59
C LYS A 121 9.88 -12.41 -15.36
N LEU A 122 11.04 -12.00 -14.86
CA LEU A 122 11.32 -10.62 -14.47
C LEU A 122 12.49 -10.05 -15.26
N ARG A 123 12.44 -8.74 -15.51
CA ARG A 123 13.57 -7.97 -16.02
C ARG A 123 14.02 -7.02 -14.92
N LEU A 124 15.15 -7.33 -14.30
CA LEU A 124 15.70 -6.55 -13.20
C LEU A 124 16.60 -5.46 -13.79
N CYS A 125 16.20 -4.20 -13.67
CA CYS A 125 16.95 -3.07 -14.19
C CYS A 125 17.69 -2.39 -13.03
N ARG A 126 19.01 -2.20 -13.19
CA ARG A 126 19.78 -1.44 -12.20
C ARG A 126 19.34 0.01 -12.19
N ALA A 127 19.21 0.59 -10.99
CA ALA A 127 18.87 2.01 -10.83
C ALA A 127 19.98 2.91 -11.40
N GLN A 128 19.59 4.08 -11.91
CA GLN A 128 20.56 5.03 -12.49
C GLN A 128 21.54 5.52 -11.41
N GLY A 129 22.83 5.36 -11.68
CA GLY A 129 23.91 5.77 -10.78
C GLY A 129 24.40 4.70 -9.80
N ASP A 130 23.70 3.57 -9.67
CA ASP A 130 24.18 2.41 -8.91
C ASP A 130 25.30 1.70 -9.69
N LYS A 131 26.42 1.42 -9.01
CA LYS A 131 27.60 0.75 -9.57
C LYS A 131 27.93 -0.57 -8.87
N SER A 132 27.26 -0.87 -7.75
CA SER A 132 27.53 -2.05 -6.93
C SER A 132 26.83 -3.30 -7.44
N LEU A 133 25.65 -3.15 -8.04
CA LEU A 133 24.86 -4.30 -8.53
C LEU A 133 25.15 -4.60 -10.00
N ARG A 134 24.99 -5.88 -10.38
CA ARG A 134 24.95 -6.30 -11.79
C ARG A 134 23.67 -5.79 -12.45
N ASP A 135 23.76 -5.44 -13.73
CA ASP A 135 22.60 -5.00 -14.51
C ASP A 135 22.07 -6.14 -15.37
N TYR A 136 20.78 -6.45 -15.21
CA TYR A 136 20.06 -7.46 -15.97
C TYR A 136 19.00 -6.84 -16.89
N SER A 137 19.10 -5.55 -17.19
CA SER A 137 18.16 -4.82 -18.07
C SER A 137 18.01 -5.43 -19.47
N SER A 138 19.03 -6.12 -19.96
CA SER A 138 19.02 -6.82 -21.27
C SER A 138 18.48 -8.26 -21.21
N ASN A 139 18.31 -8.83 -20.01
CA ASN A 139 17.94 -10.24 -19.82
C ASN A 139 16.59 -10.39 -19.11
N ILE A 140 16.01 -11.58 -19.23
CA ILE A 140 14.86 -12.00 -18.41
C ILE A 140 15.38 -13.06 -17.45
N VAL A 141 15.19 -12.82 -16.16
CA VAL A 141 15.54 -13.73 -15.07
C VAL A 141 14.28 -14.47 -14.62
N LEU A 142 14.43 -15.77 -14.34
CA LEU A 142 13.38 -16.57 -13.72
C LEU A 142 13.61 -16.58 -12.21
N ILE A 143 12.64 -16.08 -11.43
CA ILE A 143 12.70 -16.08 -9.98
C ILE A 143 11.63 -17.02 -9.44
N ASP A 144 12.02 -17.96 -8.58
CA ASP A 144 11.07 -18.80 -7.85
C ASP A 144 10.16 -17.90 -6.99
N PRO A 145 8.83 -18.05 -7.06
CA PRO A 145 7.90 -17.24 -6.26
C PRO A 145 8.14 -17.29 -4.75
N LEU A 146 8.78 -18.35 -4.25
CA LEU A 146 9.12 -18.53 -2.84
C LEU A 146 10.58 -18.18 -2.52
N ALA A 147 11.32 -17.63 -3.47
CA ALA A 147 12.68 -17.16 -3.23
C ALA A 147 12.68 -16.07 -2.14
N SER A 148 13.58 -16.21 -1.16
CA SER A 148 13.78 -15.19 -0.15
C SER A 148 14.40 -13.94 -0.76
N LEU A 149 14.16 -12.78 -0.15
CA LEU A 149 14.78 -11.53 -0.59
C LEU A 149 16.31 -11.62 -0.55
N ALA A 150 16.87 -12.30 0.46
CA ALA A 150 18.31 -12.52 0.58
C ALA A 150 18.89 -13.28 -0.63
N ALA A 151 18.19 -14.30 -1.14
CA ALA A 151 18.62 -15.04 -2.32
C ALA A 151 18.59 -14.17 -3.60
N VAL A 152 17.59 -13.28 -3.71
CA VAL A 152 17.51 -12.31 -4.81
C VAL A 152 18.64 -11.28 -4.72
N GLU A 153 18.94 -10.80 -3.51
CA GLU A 153 20.06 -9.89 -3.29
C GLU A 153 21.38 -10.55 -3.68
N GLU A 154 21.69 -11.75 -3.17
CA GLU A 154 22.91 -12.49 -3.50
C GLU A 154 23.08 -12.69 -5.01
N PHE A 155 21.98 -12.98 -5.73
CA PHE A 155 22.00 -13.09 -7.19
C PHE A 155 22.37 -11.77 -7.90
N LEU A 156 22.02 -10.62 -7.34
CA LEU A 156 22.26 -9.30 -7.92
C LEU A 156 23.69 -8.78 -7.68
N TRP A 157 24.40 -9.31 -6.68
CA TRP A 157 25.77 -8.90 -6.36
C TRP A 157 26.80 -9.53 -7.33
N PRO A 158 27.94 -8.84 -7.61
CA PRO A 158 28.98 -9.29 -8.52
C PRO A 158 29.72 -10.57 -8.11
#